data_AF-A0A859FJJ4-F1
#
_entry.id   AF-A0A859FJJ4-F1
#
_cell.length_a   1.000
_cell.length_b   1.000
_cell.length_c   1.000
_cell.angle_alpha   90.00
_cell.angle_beta   90.00
_cell.angle_gamma   90.00
#
_symmetry.space_group_name_H-M   'P 1'
#
loop_
_entity.id
_entity.type
_entity.pdbx_description
1 polymer ?
#
loop_
_entity_poly.entity_id
_entity_poly.type
_entity_poly.pdbx_seq_one_letter_code
_entity_poly.pdbx_strand_id
1 'polypeptide(L)'
;MITRKTKLSVATGLSLALLLPTTAGASPFAEEPHALDVTPLHEIYSDIFDIGAAVEPHQLLGETGDVLRHHYNSLVAENVMKPISIQPVEGEFDFTEADKLVEFARENDMSLRFHTLIWHSQVPDWFFLDEAGNPMVDATDPVAREANKVLLLERLETHVRTIVERYKDDVDSWDVVNEVVDDNGGLRESPWYLITGTDYIRVAFETAAEYKHEDAKLFINDYNTEVEPKRSAIFNLVEELVEDGVPIDGMGHQGHIQIGWPSLEEMEDSIEMFAGLGLDNQITELDVSLYGWPPRPAYPSYDEIPMFEFERQADRYNDIFELYERQSDNISSVTFWGISDNHTWLDDRAEEYNDGIGKDAPFVFDVNYRVKPSYWAIADRGESEEPGTPEEPGTPVTFPDVTPATNGYEAIMRLAQAGTITGFEDGTFKPSASITRLHTGLMLARELNLAATSSSSFSDIPSDYRYLAEVNALYSAGVVQGTSDGRFMPQAAITRGELAAMLVRAYDVAPAASGVAHPFTDAVGSPYEPYISALYQAGLTAGTSANAYEPNRPVTRAELAIFVLRMQ
;
A
#
# COMPACT_ATOMS: atom_id res chain seq x y z
N MET A 1 20.96 9.13 -31.07
CA MET A 1 19.60 8.63 -30.74
C MET A 1 19.74 7.17 -30.43
N ILE A 2 19.78 6.84 -29.15
CA ILE A 2 19.86 5.47 -28.64
C ILE A 2 18.40 5.00 -28.49
N THR A 3 18.03 3.88 -29.10
CA THR A 3 16.67 3.34 -29.04
C THR A 3 16.58 2.24 -27.99
N ARG A 4 15.73 2.43 -26.96
CA ARG A 4 15.42 1.41 -25.96
C ARG A 4 14.61 0.26 -26.58
N LYS A 5 14.84 -0.99 -26.15
CA LYS A 5 14.10 -2.16 -26.66
C LYS A 5 12.69 -2.23 -26.03
N THR A 6 11.65 -2.29 -26.87
CA THR A 6 10.27 -2.71 -26.51
C THR A 6 9.82 -3.78 -27.50
N LYS A 7 9.44 -4.99 -27.03
CA LYS A 7 8.79 -6.01 -27.87
C LYS A 7 7.71 -6.81 -27.11
N LEU A 8 6.50 -6.75 -27.65
CA LEU A 8 5.34 -7.63 -27.39
C LEU A 8 5.54 -8.99 -28.12
N SER A 9 5.20 -10.12 -27.49
CA SER A 9 5.21 -11.43 -28.17
C SER A 9 3.88 -12.18 -28.01
N VAL A 10 3.25 -12.48 -29.15
CA VAL A 10 2.14 -13.42 -29.32
C VAL A 10 2.72 -14.81 -29.59
N ALA A 11 2.24 -15.86 -28.91
CA ALA A 11 2.57 -17.24 -29.25
C ALA A 11 1.37 -18.19 -29.09
N THR A 12 1.05 -18.89 -30.18
CA THR A 12 0.00 -19.88 -30.36
C THR A 12 0.57 -21.29 -30.24
N GLY A 13 -0.10 -22.16 -29.46
CA GLY A 13 -0.20 -23.63 -29.64
C GLY A 13 1.00 -24.50 -29.23
N LEU A 14 0.84 -25.42 -28.27
CA LEU A 14 0.28 -26.78 -28.45
C LEU A 14 0.27 -27.49 -27.08
N SER A 15 -0.87 -28.09 -26.72
CA SER A 15 -1.09 -28.74 -25.43
C SER A 15 -0.42 -30.12 -25.35
N LEU A 16 0.30 -30.37 -24.26
CA LEU A 16 0.64 -31.71 -23.79
C LEU A 16 0.31 -31.80 -22.31
N ALA A 17 -0.87 -32.35 -22.01
CA ALA A 17 -1.34 -32.56 -20.64
C ALA A 17 -0.56 -33.71 -19.99
N LEU A 18 0.38 -33.37 -19.11
CA LEU A 18 0.83 -34.28 -18.05
C LEU A 18 0.02 -33.96 -16.79
N LEU A 19 -0.81 -34.90 -16.34
CA LEU A 19 -1.35 -34.87 -14.98
C LEU A 19 -0.18 -35.07 -14.00
N LEU A 20 0.20 -34.00 -13.32
CA LEU A 20 1.00 -34.06 -12.09
C LEU A 20 0.03 -34.07 -10.90
N PRO A 21 0.35 -34.82 -9.82
CA PRO A 21 -0.44 -34.81 -8.61
C PRO A 21 -0.37 -33.40 -7.99
N THR A 22 -1.53 -32.85 -7.66
CA THR A 22 -1.72 -31.61 -6.89
C THR A 22 -1.03 -31.74 -5.54
N THR A 23 0.20 -31.23 -5.41
CA THR A 23 0.72 -30.83 -4.11
C THR A 23 0.05 -29.51 -3.77
N ALA A 24 -0.83 -29.53 -2.77
CA ALA A 24 -1.37 -28.32 -2.18
C ALA A 24 -0.21 -27.39 -1.80
N GLY A 25 -0.32 -26.12 -2.20
CA GLY A 25 0.69 -25.09 -2.07
C GLY A 25 1.11 -24.85 -0.63
N ALA A 26 2.39 -24.56 -0.43
CA ALA A 26 2.95 -24.14 0.84
C ALA A 26 3.21 -22.64 0.76
N SER A 27 2.72 -21.88 1.75
CA SER A 27 2.88 -20.41 1.81
C SER A 27 4.35 -19.98 1.65
N PRO A 28 4.62 -18.83 0.98
CA PRO A 28 5.96 -18.26 0.87
C PRO A 28 6.57 -17.91 2.24
N PHE A 29 5.75 -17.85 3.30
CA PHE A 29 6.15 -17.54 4.68
C PHE A 29 6.11 -18.75 5.60
N ALA A 30 6.15 -19.98 5.06
CA ALA A 30 6.09 -21.20 5.87
C ALA A 30 7.20 -21.31 6.94
N GLU A 31 8.32 -20.59 6.78
CA GLU A 31 9.43 -20.55 7.75
C GLU A 31 9.35 -19.35 8.73
N GLU A 32 8.48 -18.36 8.48
CA GLU A 32 8.28 -17.20 9.36
C GLU A 32 7.56 -17.60 10.66
N PRO A 33 7.76 -16.87 11.78
CA PRO A 33 7.02 -17.15 13.01
C PRO A 33 5.52 -16.91 12.82
N HIS A 34 4.74 -17.60 13.64
CA HIS A 34 3.30 -17.39 13.70
C HIS A 34 3.00 -16.07 14.44
N ALA A 35 1.88 -15.42 14.14
CA ALA A 35 1.44 -14.19 14.79
C ALA A 35 1.41 -14.32 16.33
N LEU A 36 0.93 -15.46 16.84
CA LEU A 36 0.92 -15.78 18.27
C LEU A 36 2.32 -15.95 18.92
N ASP A 37 3.39 -16.05 18.13
CA ASP A 37 4.76 -16.26 18.61
C ASP A 37 5.60 -14.97 18.60
N VAL A 38 5.02 -13.83 18.20
CA VAL A 38 5.70 -12.52 18.10
C VAL A 38 5.05 -11.49 19.03
N THR A 39 5.67 -10.31 19.18
CA THR A 39 5.18 -9.25 20.07
C THR A 39 3.79 -8.73 19.61
N PRO A 40 2.82 -8.59 20.53
CA PRO A 40 1.54 -7.92 20.26
C PRO A 40 1.71 -6.55 19.61
N LEU A 41 0.91 -6.22 18.58
CA LEU A 41 1.01 -4.90 17.94
C LEU A 41 0.53 -3.80 18.88
N HIS A 42 -0.57 -4.03 19.61
CA HIS A 42 -1.07 -3.07 20.59
C HIS A 42 -0.08 -2.79 21.75
N GLU A 43 0.84 -3.71 22.08
CA GLU A 43 1.90 -3.45 23.07
C GLU A 43 3.00 -2.56 22.50
N ILE A 44 3.29 -2.67 21.20
CA ILE A 44 4.30 -1.84 20.53
C ILE A 44 3.83 -0.37 20.47
N TYR A 45 2.53 -0.17 20.29
CA TYR A 45 1.91 1.15 20.10
C TYR A 45 1.18 1.69 21.33
N SER A 46 1.31 1.05 22.50
CA SER A 46 0.46 1.32 23.68
C SER A 46 0.49 2.75 24.22
N ASP A 47 1.60 3.45 24.00
CA ASP A 47 1.80 4.85 24.43
C ASP A 47 1.51 5.85 23.29
N ILE A 48 1.07 5.38 22.12
CA ILE A 48 0.93 6.17 20.89
C ILE A 48 -0.54 6.22 20.45
N PHE A 49 -1.14 5.08 20.10
CA PHE A 49 -2.53 4.96 19.67
C PHE A 49 -3.03 3.51 19.80
N ASP A 50 -4.36 3.34 19.81
CA ASP A 50 -4.97 2.00 19.76
C ASP A 50 -4.71 1.30 18.42
N ILE A 51 -4.56 -0.03 18.45
CA ILE A 51 -4.44 -0.90 17.29
C ILE A 51 -5.71 -1.74 17.15
N GLY A 52 -6.46 -1.47 16.10
CA GLY A 52 -7.76 -2.09 15.84
C GLY A 52 -7.79 -3.09 14.68
N ALA A 53 -8.80 -3.95 14.66
CA ALA A 53 -9.13 -4.80 13.51
C ALA A 53 -10.64 -4.84 13.23
N ALA A 54 -11.00 -4.83 11.94
CA ALA A 54 -12.34 -5.16 11.47
C ALA A 54 -12.55 -6.67 11.45
N VAL A 55 -13.69 -7.11 11.98
CA VAL A 55 -13.98 -8.55 12.14
C VAL A 55 -15.44 -8.91 11.90
N GLU A 56 -15.65 -10.17 11.55
CA GLU A 56 -16.94 -10.84 11.49
C GLU A 56 -17.16 -11.74 12.73
N PRO A 57 -18.41 -11.98 13.17
CA PRO A 57 -18.67 -12.78 14.38
C PRO A 57 -18.09 -14.20 14.38
N HIS A 58 -17.93 -14.80 13.20
CA HIS A 58 -17.36 -16.15 13.08
C HIS A 58 -15.84 -16.19 13.30
N GLN A 59 -15.16 -15.03 13.23
CA GLN A 59 -13.72 -14.88 13.44
C GLN A 59 -13.34 -14.68 14.91
N LEU A 60 -14.32 -14.49 15.81
CA LEU A 60 -14.09 -14.28 17.25
C LEU A 60 -13.64 -15.55 18.00
N LEU A 61 -13.64 -16.70 17.33
CA LEU A 61 -13.36 -18.01 17.90
C LEU A 61 -12.15 -18.66 17.23
N GLY A 62 -11.58 -19.66 17.91
CA GLY A 62 -10.45 -20.43 17.38
C GLY A 62 -9.19 -19.59 17.20
N GLU A 63 -8.35 -20.01 16.26
CA GLU A 63 -7.05 -19.39 15.99
C GLU A 63 -7.17 -17.92 15.59
N THR A 64 -8.16 -17.56 14.77
CA THR A 64 -8.42 -16.16 14.40
C THR A 64 -8.73 -15.31 15.63
N GLY A 65 -9.58 -15.80 16.53
CA GLY A 65 -9.90 -15.13 17.78
C GLY A 65 -8.70 -15.07 18.75
N ASP A 66 -7.82 -16.07 18.73
CA ASP A 66 -6.57 -16.05 19.49
C ASP A 66 -5.62 -14.96 18.96
N VAL A 67 -5.45 -14.85 17.64
CA VAL A 67 -4.64 -13.81 16.99
C VAL A 67 -5.21 -12.42 17.26
N LEU A 68 -6.54 -12.29 17.20
CA LEU A 68 -7.23 -11.04 17.52
C LEU A 68 -6.93 -10.57 18.95
N ARG A 69 -7.10 -11.45 19.94
CA ARG A 69 -6.76 -11.17 21.36
C ARG A 69 -5.29 -10.84 21.57
N HIS A 70 -4.42 -11.43 20.77
CA HIS A 70 -2.98 -11.29 20.93
C HIS A 70 -2.45 -9.98 20.36
N HIS A 71 -3.03 -9.44 19.29
CA HIS A 71 -2.44 -8.27 18.61
C HIS A 71 -3.21 -6.95 18.75
N TYR A 72 -4.50 -6.98 19.05
CA TYR A 72 -5.37 -5.82 18.93
C TYR A 72 -6.04 -5.46 20.26
N ASN A 73 -6.24 -4.16 20.51
CA ASN A 73 -6.94 -3.63 21.68
C ASN A 73 -8.19 -2.81 21.31
N SER A 74 -8.55 -2.79 20.03
CA SER A 74 -9.75 -2.13 19.52
C SER A 74 -10.41 -2.98 18.42
N LEU A 75 -11.73 -2.88 18.27
CA LEU A 75 -12.50 -3.64 17.29
C LEU A 75 -13.47 -2.75 16.50
N VAL A 76 -13.82 -3.22 15.31
CA VAL A 76 -14.95 -2.73 14.52
C VAL A 76 -15.66 -3.89 13.83
N ALA A 77 -16.98 -3.82 13.71
CA ALA A 77 -17.75 -4.80 12.94
C ALA A 77 -17.57 -4.55 11.44
N GLU A 78 -17.09 -5.52 10.68
CA GLU A 78 -16.94 -5.37 9.23
C GLU A 78 -18.30 -5.19 8.53
N ASN A 79 -19.34 -5.94 8.95
CA ASN A 79 -20.66 -5.88 8.31
C ASN A 79 -21.86 -5.88 9.26
N VAL A 80 -21.78 -6.54 10.41
CA VAL A 80 -22.96 -6.84 11.23
C VAL A 80 -23.57 -5.64 11.97
N MET A 81 -22.89 -4.49 11.98
CA MET A 81 -23.41 -3.23 12.54
C MET A 81 -23.89 -2.23 11.46
N LYS A 82 -23.79 -2.58 10.17
CA LYS A 82 -24.31 -1.74 9.07
C LYS A 82 -25.84 -1.64 9.09
N PRO A 83 -26.45 -0.58 8.52
CA PRO A 83 -27.88 -0.35 8.63
C PRO A 83 -28.75 -1.53 8.15
N ILE A 84 -28.37 -2.20 7.05
CA ILE A 84 -29.09 -3.36 6.53
C ILE A 84 -29.04 -4.59 7.44
N SER A 85 -27.96 -4.73 8.21
CA SER A 85 -27.76 -5.82 9.16
C SER A 85 -28.58 -5.59 10.43
N ILE A 86 -28.59 -4.35 10.93
CA ILE A 86 -29.21 -3.99 12.20
C ILE A 86 -30.72 -3.77 12.09
N GLN A 87 -31.21 -3.12 11.03
CA GLN A 87 -32.64 -2.82 10.87
C GLN A 87 -33.16 -3.15 9.47
N PRO A 88 -33.16 -4.44 9.07
CA PRO A 88 -33.54 -4.86 7.71
C PRO A 88 -34.99 -4.48 7.34
N VAL A 89 -35.88 -4.34 8.32
CA VAL A 89 -37.28 -3.95 8.15
C VAL A 89 -37.61 -2.81 9.13
N GLU A 90 -38.41 -1.84 8.69
CA GLU A 90 -38.81 -0.69 9.52
C GLU A 90 -39.36 -1.14 10.89
N GLY A 91 -38.70 -0.71 11.96
CA GLY A 91 -39.06 -1.04 13.33
C GLY A 91 -38.65 -2.44 13.84
N GLU A 92 -38.09 -3.29 12.98
CA GLU A 92 -37.58 -4.62 13.37
C GLU A 92 -36.04 -4.59 13.41
N PHE A 93 -35.49 -4.54 14.62
CA PHE A 93 -34.05 -4.54 14.84
C PHE A 93 -33.53 -5.95 15.13
N ASP A 94 -32.43 -6.35 14.48
CA ASP A 94 -31.67 -7.55 14.78
C ASP A 94 -30.29 -7.18 15.32
N PHE A 95 -30.11 -7.36 16.62
CA PHE A 95 -28.85 -7.10 17.31
C PHE A 95 -28.02 -8.37 17.53
N THR A 96 -28.51 -9.54 17.08
CA THR A 96 -27.98 -10.85 17.50
C THR A 96 -26.50 -11.02 17.19
N GLU A 97 -26.07 -10.64 15.99
CA GLU A 97 -24.68 -10.80 15.57
C GLU A 97 -23.77 -9.68 16.08
N ALA A 98 -24.28 -8.45 16.14
CA ALA A 98 -23.55 -7.30 16.72
C ALA A 98 -23.29 -7.47 18.23
N ASP A 99 -24.25 -8.02 18.98
CA ASP A 99 -24.11 -8.30 20.41
C ASP A 99 -22.94 -9.25 20.71
N LYS A 100 -22.64 -10.21 19.82
CA LYS A 100 -21.49 -11.12 20.00
C LYS A 100 -20.17 -10.38 19.95
N LEU A 101 -20.07 -9.38 19.08
CA LEU A 101 -18.88 -8.54 18.96
C LEU A 101 -18.71 -7.69 20.22
N VAL A 102 -19.79 -7.06 20.68
CA VAL A 102 -19.80 -6.25 21.90
C VAL A 102 -19.43 -7.09 23.13
N GLU A 103 -19.97 -8.31 23.24
CA GLU A 103 -19.61 -9.24 24.33
C GLU A 103 -18.13 -9.62 24.26
N PHE A 104 -17.60 -9.92 23.07
CA PHE A 104 -16.19 -10.22 22.90
C PHE A 104 -15.29 -9.04 23.27
N ALA A 105 -15.63 -7.82 22.84
CA ALA A 105 -14.88 -6.61 23.17
C ALA A 105 -14.80 -6.40 24.69
N ARG A 106 -15.96 -6.50 25.38
CA ARG A 106 -16.04 -6.42 26.85
C ARG A 106 -15.21 -7.50 27.56
N GLU A 107 -15.28 -8.75 27.09
CA GLU A 107 -14.56 -9.87 27.71
C GLU A 107 -13.04 -9.74 27.60
N ASN A 108 -12.56 -8.99 26.61
CA ASN A 108 -11.14 -8.85 26.29
C ASN A 108 -10.61 -7.42 26.50
N ASP A 109 -11.38 -6.55 27.15
CA ASP A 109 -10.99 -5.16 27.45
C ASP A 109 -10.57 -4.38 26.19
N MET A 110 -11.33 -4.55 25.11
CA MET A 110 -11.08 -3.88 23.84
C MET A 110 -12.06 -2.72 23.64
N SER A 111 -11.53 -1.58 23.18
CA SER A 111 -12.34 -0.46 22.68
C SER A 111 -13.18 -0.91 21.49
N LEU A 112 -14.31 -0.25 21.24
CA LEU A 112 -15.18 -0.59 20.13
C LEU A 112 -15.57 0.64 19.31
N ARG A 113 -15.30 0.56 18.00
CA ARG A 113 -15.84 1.48 17.01
C ARG A 113 -17.13 0.92 16.41
N PHE A 114 -18.15 1.76 16.25
CA PHE A 114 -19.39 1.40 15.58
C PHE A 114 -19.37 1.85 14.12
N HIS A 115 -19.33 0.88 13.21
CA HIS A 115 -19.43 1.09 11.77
C HIS A 115 -20.71 0.45 11.23
N THR A 116 -21.70 1.21 10.76
CA THR A 116 -21.84 2.68 10.79
C THR A 116 -23.33 3.01 10.92
N LEU A 117 -23.68 4.17 11.47
CA LEU A 117 -25.07 4.54 11.71
C LEU A 117 -25.81 4.92 10.42
N ILE A 118 -25.19 5.73 9.55
CA ILE A 118 -25.80 6.21 8.31
C ILE A 118 -24.83 6.05 7.15
N TRP A 119 -25.24 5.29 6.14
CA TRP A 119 -24.49 5.11 4.92
C TRP A 119 -25.41 5.05 3.71
N HIS A 120 -24.88 5.37 2.53
CA HIS A 120 -25.59 5.26 1.26
C HIS A 120 -25.58 3.83 0.71
N SER A 121 -24.59 3.02 1.10
CA SER A 121 -24.48 1.60 0.78
C SER A 121 -25.00 0.75 1.95
N GLN A 122 -25.34 -0.51 1.67
CA GLN A 122 -25.83 -1.47 2.67
C GLN A 122 -26.90 -0.88 3.61
N VAL A 123 -27.87 -0.18 3.01
CA VAL A 123 -29.02 0.43 3.67
C VAL A 123 -30.31 -0.18 3.09
N PRO A 124 -31.31 -0.53 3.91
CA PRO A 124 -32.58 -1.05 3.43
C PRO A 124 -33.39 -0.02 2.62
N ASP A 125 -34.03 -0.48 1.54
CA ASP A 125 -34.87 0.37 0.69
C ASP A 125 -36.01 1.06 1.45
N TRP A 126 -36.51 0.47 2.54
CA TRP A 126 -37.69 0.96 3.26
C TRP A 126 -37.51 2.38 3.80
N PHE A 127 -36.28 2.81 4.09
CA PHE A 127 -35.99 4.19 4.50
C PHE A 127 -36.53 5.19 3.47
N PHE A 128 -36.35 4.89 2.19
CA PHE A 128 -36.57 5.82 1.07
C PHE A 128 -37.91 5.61 0.36
N LEU A 129 -38.83 4.86 0.96
CA LEU A 129 -40.19 4.69 0.45
C LEU A 129 -41.19 5.51 1.25
N ASP A 130 -42.06 6.27 0.59
CA ASP A 130 -43.15 6.99 1.24
C ASP A 130 -44.17 6.02 1.89
N GLU A 131 -45.15 6.55 2.65
CA GLU A 131 -46.19 5.73 3.30
C GLU A 131 -47.02 4.88 2.32
N ALA A 132 -47.03 5.23 1.04
CA ALA A 132 -47.72 4.50 -0.02
C ALA A 132 -46.81 3.48 -0.73
N GLY A 133 -45.54 3.38 -0.34
CA GLY A 133 -44.54 2.46 -0.90
C GLY A 133 -43.88 2.97 -2.18
N ASN A 134 -43.98 4.26 -2.51
CA ASN A 134 -43.31 4.83 -3.69
C ASN A 134 -41.92 5.36 -3.32
N PRO A 135 -40.92 5.27 -4.22
CA PRO A 135 -39.62 5.89 -4.01
C PRO A 135 -39.74 7.41 -3.77
N MET A 136 -39.26 7.88 -2.62
CA MET A 136 -39.32 9.29 -2.24
C MET A 136 -38.55 10.21 -3.20
N VAL A 137 -37.46 9.70 -3.79
CA VAL A 137 -36.62 10.43 -4.76
C VAL A 137 -37.38 10.83 -6.03
N ASP A 138 -38.45 10.12 -6.38
CA ASP A 138 -39.26 10.39 -7.58
C ASP A 138 -40.35 11.46 -7.33
N ALA A 139 -40.52 11.93 -6.09
CA ALA A 139 -41.53 12.92 -5.75
C ALA A 139 -41.24 14.28 -6.43
N THR A 140 -42.20 14.76 -7.22
CA THR A 140 -42.11 16.05 -7.93
C THR A 140 -42.97 17.15 -7.32
N ASP A 141 -43.99 16.79 -6.54
CA ASP A 141 -44.83 17.75 -5.84
C ASP A 141 -44.11 18.33 -4.61
N PRO A 142 -44.01 19.66 -4.45
CA PRO A 142 -43.27 20.25 -3.34
C PRO A 142 -43.79 19.89 -1.94
N VAL A 143 -45.10 19.67 -1.79
CA VAL A 143 -45.68 19.30 -0.49
C VAL A 143 -45.34 17.85 -0.16
N ALA A 144 -45.39 16.95 -1.15
CA ALA A 144 -44.95 15.57 -0.98
C ALA A 144 -43.46 15.46 -0.68
N ARG A 145 -42.61 16.26 -1.34
CA ARG A 145 -41.16 16.29 -1.06
C ARG A 145 -40.85 16.69 0.38
N GLU A 146 -41.52 17.71 0.88
CA GLU A 146 -41.34 18.15 2.27
C GLU A 146 -41.83 17.09 3.27
N ALA A 147 -42.98 16.45 2.99
CA ALA A 147 -43.47 15.36 3.82
C ALA A 147 -42.51 14.15 3.83
N ASN A 148 -41.93 13.80 2.68
CA ASN A 148 -40.93 12.74 2.57
C ASN A 148 -39.65 13.08 3.32
N LYS A 149 -39.20 14.33 3.26
CA LYS A 149 -38.04 14.81 4.03
C LYS A 149 -38.27 14.64 5.53
N VAL A 150 -39.40 15.09 6.06
CA VAL A 150 -39.75 14.94 7.48
C VAL A 150 -39.79 13.47 7.88
N LEU A 151 -40.49 12.63 7.10
CA LEU A 151 -40.59 11.19 7.38
C LEU A 151 -39.21 10.50 7.39
N LEU A 152 -38.34 10.83 6.43
CA LEU A 152 -37.01 10.23 6.37
C LEU A 152 -36.13 10.65 7.56
N LEU A 153 -36.21 11.91 7.99
CA LEU A 153 -35.49 12.38 9.18
C LEU A 153 -36.01 11.72 10.46
N GLU A 154 -37.33 11.55 10.63
CA GLU A 154 -37.91 10.82 11.77
C GLU A 154 -37.47 9.35 11.83
N ARG A 155 -37.34 8.70 10.66
CA ARG A 155 -36.82 7.33 10.54
C ARG A 155 -35.34 7.25 10.91
N LEU A 156 -34.55 8.22 10.43
CA LEU A 156 -33.14 8.35 10.77
C LEU A 156 -32.94 8.53 12.27
N GLU A 157 -33.67 9.47 12.89
CA GLU A 157 -33.62 9.70 14.34
C GLU A 157 -33.96 8.43 15.12
N THR A 158 -35.01 7.71 14.70
CA THR A 158 -35.41 6.46 15.34
C THR A 158 -34.33 5.39 15.22
N HIS A 159 -33.72 5.24 14.04
CA HIS A 159 -32.64 4.28 13.80
C HIS A 159 -31.43 4.60 14.69
N VAL A 160 -30.90 5.83 14.59
CA VAL A 160 -29.73 6.30 15.33
C VAL A 160 -29.95 6.17 16.83
N ARG A 161 -31.06 6.73 17.36
CA ARG A 161 -31.37 6.66 18.79
C ARG A 161 -31.41 5.21 19.29
N THR A 162 -32.11 4.32 18.60
CA THR A 162 -32.30 2.95 19.10
C THR A 162 -30.98 2.19 19.21
N ILE A 163 -30.07 2.41 18.25
CA ILE A 163 -28.74 1.78 18.24
C ILE A 163 -27.85 2.41 19.31
N VAL A 164 -27.77 3.75 19.34
CA VAL A 164 -26.91 4.47 20.29
C VAL A 164 -27.36 4.20 21.73
N GLU A 165 -28.66 4.24 22.04
CA GLU A 165 -29.15 3.92 23.39
C GLU A 165 -28.81 2.48 23.82
N ARG A 166 -28.72 1.54 22.88
CA ARG A 166 -28.36 0.14 23.16
C ARG A 166 -26.89 -0.02 23.51
N TYR A 167 -25.99 0.57 22.73
CA TYR A 167 -24.55 0.34 22.82
C TYR A 167 -23.76 1.52 23.40
N LYS A 168 -24.42 2.56 23.91
CA LYS A 168 -23.77 3.76 24.46
C LYS A 168 -22.66 3.47 25.47
N ASP A 169 -22.83 2.43 26.30
CA ASP A 169 -21.87 2.10 27.37
C ASP A 169 -20.74 1.18 26.88
N ASP A 170 -20.74 0.83 25.58
CA ASP A 170 -19.81 -0.13 24.97
C ASP A 170 -19.02 0.43 23.79
N VAL A 171 -19.51 1.48 23.15
CA VAL A 171 -18.92 2.05 21.95
C VAL A 171 -18.23 3.37 22.28
N ASP A 172 -16.94 3.43 21.98
CA ASP A 172 -16.08 4.58 22.21
C ASP A 172 -16.11 5.55 21.03
N SER A 173 -16.20 5.05 19.79
CA SER A 173 -16.19 5.83 18.57
C SER A 173 -17.34 5.44 17.64
N TRP A 174 -18.13 6.42 17.19
CA TRP A 174 -19.26 6.21 16.29
C TRP A 174 -18.98 6.79 14.91
N ASP A 175 -18.94 5.94 13.87
CA ASP A 175 -19.03 6.44 12.50
C ASP A 175 -20.49 6.82 12.24
N VAL A 176 -20.83 8.09 12.52
CA VAL A 176 -22.20 8.60 12.47
C VAL A 176 -22.71 8.67 11.03
N VAL A 177 -21.88 9.20 10.14
CA VAL A 177 -22.13 9.19 8.71
C VAL A 177 -20.89 8.67 7.97
N ASN A 178 -21.12 7.85 6.95
CA ASN A 178 -20.07 7.26 6.14
C ASN A 178 -20.20 7.69 4.67
N GLU A 179 -19.08 8.06 4.04
CA GLU A 179 -18.93 8.30 2.59
C GLU A 179 -19.93 9.30 1.99
N VAL A 180 -20.09 10.45 2.64
CA VAL A 180 -21.05 11.48 2.25
C VAL A 180 -20.56 12.35 1.09
N VAL A 181 -19.27 12.28 0.75
CA VAL A 181 -18.66 13.02 -0.36
C VAL A 181 -18.32 12.07 -1.52
N ASP A 182 -18.57 12.52 -2.74
CA ASP A 182 -18.23 11.82 -3.98
C ASP A 182 -16.79 12.11 -4.40
N ASP A 183 -16.17 11.20 -5.15
CA ASP A 183 -14.78 11.35 -5.62
C ASP A 183 -14.57 12.58 -6.52
N ASN A 184 -15.65 13.14 -7.08
CA ASN A 184 -15.61 14.38 -7.86
C ASN A 184 -15.53 15.69 -7.03
N GLY A 185 -15.58 15.61 -5.70
CA GLY A 185 -15.52 16.77 -4.80
C GLY A 185 -16.86 17.46 -4.53
N GLY A 186 -17.99 16.82 -4.85
CA GLY A 186 -19.32 17.22 -4.44
C GLY A 186 -19.91 16.27 -3.40
N LEU A 187 -21.00 16.70 -2.73
CA LEU A 187 -21.78 15.77 -1.90
C LEU A 187 -22.32 14.65 -2.78
N ARG A 188 -22.25 13.42 -2.24
CA ARG A 188 -22.76 12.23 -2.92
C ARG A 188 -24.27 12.37 -3.12
N GLU A 189 -24.74 12.20 -4.35
CA GLU A 189 -26.18 12.21 -4.71
C GLU A 189 -26.89 10.93 -4.26
N SER A 190 -26.75 10.57 -2.98
CA SER A 190 -27.45 9.46 -2.34
C SER A 190 -28.94 9.79 -2.13
N PRO A 191 -29.82 8.79 -1.94
CA PRO A 191 -31.21 9.04 -1.55
C PRO A 191 -31.32 9.94 -0.31
N TRP A 192 -30.43 9.78 0.68
CA TRP A 192 -30.34 10.67 1.84
C TRP A 192 -30.21 12.14 1.43
N TYR A 193 -29.23 12.47 0.58
CA TYR A 193 -28.98 13.84 0.14
C TYR A 193 -30.07 14.36 -0.81
N LEU A 194 -30.52 13.55 -1.77
CA LEU A 194 -31.53 13.96 -2.76
C LEU A 194 -32.89 14.32 -2.13
N ILE A 195 -33.22 13.67 -1.00
CA ILE A 195 -34.47 13.89 -0.28
C ILE A 195 -34.32 15.01 0.76
N THR A 196 -33.20 15.05 1.50
CA THR A 196 -33.09 15.90 2.71
C THR A 196 -32.14 17.10 2.55
N GLY A 197 -31.25 17.10 1.57
CA GLY A 197 -30.09 17.98 1.52
C GLY A 197 -29.00 17.53 2.51
N THR A 198 -28.34 18.47 3.19
CA THR A 198 -27.34 18.16 4.23
C THR A 198 -27.97 17.91 5.61
N ASP A 199 -29.28 18.10 5.75
CA ASP A 199 -29.98 17.98 7.05
C ASP A 199 -29.83 16.58 7.68
N TYR A 200 -29.78 15.50 6.89
CA TYR A 200 -29.59 14.16 7.46
C TYR A 200 -28.26 14.01 8.20
N ILE A 201 -27.20 14.71 7.76
CA ILE A 201 -25.89 14.67 8.42
C ILE A 201 -26.01 15.34 9.79
N ARG A 202 -26.54 16.57 9.80
CA ARG A 202 -26.76 17.33 11.03
C ARG A 202 -27.62 16.57 12.03
N VAL A 203 -28.78 16.07 11.59
CA VAL A 203 -29.73 15.35 12.46
C VAL A 203 -29.12 14.05 12.98
N ALA A 204 -28.32 13.34 12.18
CA ALA A 204 -27.63 12.13 12.66
C ALA A 204 -26.65 12.43 13.79
N PHE A 205 -25.81 13.47 13.65
CA PHE A 205 -24.88 13.88 14.70
C PHE A 205 -25.59 14.42 15.94
N GLU A 206 -26.59 15.28 15.78
CA GLU A 206 -27.38 15.82 16.90
C GLU A 206 -28.08 14.70 17.67
N THR A 207 -28.66 13.72 16.96
CA THR A 207 -29.29 12.55 17.58
C THR A 207 -28.26 11.69 18.29
N ALA A 208 -27.15 11.33 17.63
CA ALA A 208 -26.11 10.51 18.26
C ALA A 208 -25.57 11.19 19.53
N ALA A 209 -25.33 12.50 19.50
CA ALA A 209 -24.85 13.28 20.63
C ALA A 209 -25.84 13.33 21.81
N GLU A 210 -27.14 13.31 21.54
CA GLU A 210 -28.18 13.30 22.58
C GLU A 210 -28.17 11.99 23.39
N TYR A 211 -27.87 10.85 22.76
CA TYR A 211 -28.05 9.53 23.37
C TYR A 211 -26.75 8.77 23.69
N LYS A 212 -25.60 9.20 23.14
CA LYS A 212 -24.30 8.56 23.39
C LYS A 212 -23.87 8.68 24.85
N HIS A 213 -22.88 7.88 25.25
CA HIS A 213 -22.16 8.10 26.50
C HIS A 213 -21.35 9.41 26.43
N GLU A 214 -21.14 10.07 27.57
CA GLU A 214 -20.51 11.40 27.61
C GLU A 214 -19.11 11.41 27.00
N ASP A 215 -18.35 10.33 27.21
CA ASP A 215 -16.98 10.18 26.73
C ASP A 215 -16.87 9.64 25.28
N ALA A 216 -17.95 9.06 24.72
CA ALA A 216 -17.93 8.52 23.36
C ALA A 216 -17.75 9.63 22.31
N LYS A 217 -17.13 9.32 21.18
CA LYS A 217 -16.75 10.28 20.14
C LYS A 217 -17.53 10.06 18.86
N LEU A 218 -17.91 11.14 18.20
CA LEU A 218 -18.69 11.12 16.96
C LEU A 218 -17.83 11.47 15.74
N PHE A 219 -17.75 10.54 14.80
CA PHE A 219 -16.92 10.63 13.61
C PHE A 219 -17.75 10.74 12.34
N ILE A 220 -17.22 11.52 11.39
CA ILE A 220 -17.50 11.36 9.96
C ILE A 220 -16.40 10.47 9.38
N ASN A 221 -16.75 9.43 8.63
CA ASN A 221 -15.81 8.48 8.04
C ASN A 221 -15.89 8.51 6.50
N ASP A 222 -14.75 8.53 5.81
CA ASP A 222 -14.71 8.51 4.34
C ASP A 222 -13.37 7.94 3.81
N TYR A 223 -13.36 7.47 2.56
CA TYR A 223 -12.14 7.08 1.83
C TYR A 223 -11.60 8.22 0.98
N ASN A 224 -10.35 8.12 0.52
CA ASN A 224 -9.68 9.14 -0.29
C ASN A 224 -9.68 10.53 0.36
N THR A 225 -9.65 10.57 1.69
CA THR A 225 -9.62 11.81 2.49
C THR A 225 -8.34 12.60 2.27
N GLU A 226 -7.33 11.96 1.70
CA GLU A 226 -6.01 12.49 1.38
C GLU A 226 -5.99 13.18 0.01
N VAL A 227 -7.01 12.92 -0.83
CA VAL A 227 -6.94 13.11 -2.29
C VAL A 227 -7.82 14.25 -2.75
N GLU A 228 -7.28 15.15 -3.58
CA GLU A 228 -8.09 16.20 -4.23
C GLU A 228 -8.89 15.69 -5.43
N PRO A 229 -10.10 16.22 -5.68
CA PRO A 229 -10.77 17.33 -4.99
C PRO A 229 -11.55 16.90 -3.73
N LYS A 230 -11.54 15.61 -3.38
CA LYS A 230 -12.39 15.04 -2.32
C LYS A 230 -12.01 15.54 -0.94
N ARG A 231 -10.71 15.59 -0.61
CA ARG A 231 -10.16 16.16 0.64
C ARG A 231 -10.73 17.54 0.93
N SER A 232 -10.57 18.48 -0.02
CA SER A 232 -11.09 19.84 0.15
C SER A 232 -12.61 19.87 0.32
N ALA A 233 -13.35 19.00 -0.39
CA ALA A 233 -14.80 18.94 -0.26
C ALA A 233 -15.26 18.41 1.10
N ILE A 234 -14.61 17.36 1.62
CA ILE A 234 -14.85 16.84 2.98
C ILE A 234 -14.50 17.92 4.01
N PHE A 235 -13.32 18.54 3.89
CA PHE A 235 -12.89 19.60 4.81
C PHE A 235 -13.90 20.75 4.88
N ASN A 236 -14.33 21.30 3.74
CA ASN A 236 -15.29 22.40 3.72
C ASN A 236 -16.65 22.01 4.34
N LEU A 237 -17.11 20.78 4.11
CA LEU A 237 -18.33 20.27 4.74
C LEU A 237 -18.19 20.19 6.26
N VAL A 238 -17.08 19.62 6.74
CA VAL A 238 -16.83 19.44 8.18
C VAL A 238 -16.63 20.78 8.86
N GLU A 239 -15.86 21.70 8.26
CA GLU A 239 -15.68 23.06 8.74
C GLU A 239 -17.02 23.78 8.90
N GLU A 240 -17.91 23.75 7.88
CA GLU A 240 -19.24 24.34 7.96
C GLU A 240 -20.09 23.73 9.09
N LEU A 241 -20.09 22.41 9.24
CA LEU A 241 -20.84 21.72 10.28
C LEU A 241 -20.33 22.07 11.69
N VAL A 242 -19.01 22.11 11.88
CA VAL A 242 -18.38 22.50 13.15
C VAL A 242 -18.66 23.97 13.48
N GLU A 243 -18.54 24.87 12.50
CA GLU A 243 -18.89 26.29 12.68
C GLU A 243 -20.36 26.50 13.06
N ASP A 244 -21.25 25.67 12.52
CA ASP A 244 -22.67 25.65 12.85
C ASP A 244 -23.00 24.95 14.18
N GLY A 245 -22.00 24.43 14.89
CA GLY A 245 -22.15 23.80 16.20
C GLY A 245 -22.69 22.36 16.16
N VAL A 246 -22.57 21.67 15.03
CA VAL A 246 -22.87 20.23 14.95
C VAL A 246 -21.81 19.47 15.76
N PRO A 247 -22.21 18.51 16.62
CA PRO A 247 -21.29 17.82 17.53
C PRO A 247 -20.47 16.76 16.78
N ILE A 248 -19.40 17.19 16.11
CA ILE A 248 -18.42 16.33 15.45
C ILE A 248 -17.17 16.35 16.31
N ASP A 249 -16.69 15.18 16.71
CA ASP A 249 -15.48 15.03 17.52
C ASP A 249 -14.26 14.62 16.69
N GLY A 250 -14.45 13.98 15.53
CA GLY A 250 -13.33 13.46 14.75
C GLY A 250 -13.61 13.15 13.28
N MET A 251 -12.51 12.92 12.55
CA MET A 251 -12.47 12.45 11.16
C MET A 251 -11.91 11.02 11.10
N GLY A 252 -12.65 10.13 10.46
CA GLY A 252 -12.22 8.77 10.13
C GLY A 252 -11.64 8.71 8.72
N HIS A 253 -10.36 8.38 8.61
CA HIS A 253 -9.67 8.14 7.35
C HIS A 253 -9.68 6.63 7.08
N GLN A 254 -10.49 6.17 6.12
CA GLN A 254 -10.57 4.72 5.84
C GLN A 254 -9.17 4.12 5.60
N GLY A 255 -8.32 4.76 4.80
CA GLY A 255 -6.96 4.27 4.61
C GLY A 255 -6.87 3.03 3.71
N HIS A 256 -7.82 2.85 2.80
CA HIS A 256 -7.70 1.93 1.68
C HIS A 256 -6.67 2.44 0.66
N ILE A 257 -5.41 2.00 0.81
CA ILE A 257 -4.28 2.57 0.08
C ILE A 257 -3.54 1.52 -0.75
N GLN A 258 -2.55 1.98 -1.51
CA GLN A 258 -1.73 1.18 -2.41
C GLN A 258 -0.26 1.37 -2.03
N ILE A 259 0.60 0.45 -2.47
CA ILE A 259 2.06 0.53 -2.23
C ILE A 259 2.64 1.91 -2.61
N GLY A 260 2.14 2.53 -3.67
CA GLY A 260 2.69 3.79 -4.20
C GLY A 260 1.75 5.00 -4.12
N TRP A 261 0.60 4.90 -3.44
CA TRP A 261 -0.41 5.95 -3.44
C TRP A 261 -1.37 5.85 -2.23
N PRO A 262 -1.87 6.97 -1.68
CA PRO A 262 -1.48 8.38 -1.94
C PRO A 262 -0.07 8.68 -1.42
N SER A 263 0.45 9.89 -1.65
CA SER A 263 1.75 10.28 -1.07
C SER A 263 1.66 10.46 0.45
N LEU A 264 2.80 10.36 1.16
CA LEU A 264 2.84 10.63 2.60
C LEU A 264 2.49 12.09 2.92
N GLU A 265 2.88 13.03 2.05
CA GLU A 265 2.54 14.46 2.17
C GLU A 265 1.02 14.68 2.10
N GLU A 266 0.33 14.03 1.15
CA GLU A 266 -1.14 14.10 1.05
C GLU A 266 -1.85 13.55 2.31
N MET A 267 -1.30 12.47 2.89
CA MET A 267 -1.80 11.89 4.15
C MET A 267 -1.58 12.85 5.32
N GLU A 268 -0.36 13.37 5.48
CA GLU A 268 0.03 14.29 6.55
C GLU A 268 -0.79 15.57 6.50
N ASP A 269 -0.88 16.20 5.32
CA ASP A 269 -1.72 17.37 5.08
C ASP A 269 -3.17 17.14 5.52
N SER A 270 -3.74 15.97 5.19
CA SER A 270 -5.13 15.65 5.53
C SER A 270 -5.34 15.56 7.03
N ILE A 271 -4.47 14.82 7.73
CA ILE A 271 -4.50 14.70 9.20
C ILE A 271 -4.38 16.09 9.86
N GLU A 272 -3.42 16.90 9.42
CA GLU A 272 -3.19 18.24 9.98
C GLU A 272 -4.36 19.20 9.70
N MET A 273 -5.02 19.08 8.53
CA MET A 273 -6.19 19.88 8.19
C MET A 273 -7.33 19.66 9.18
N PHE A 274 -7.71 18.40 9.45
CA PHE A 274 -8.81 18.11 10.38
C PHE A 274 -8.40 18.34 11.84
N ALA A 275 -7.15 18.02 12.23
CA ALA A 275 -6.62 18.40 13.54
C ALA A 275 -6.67 19.92 13.76
N GLY A 276 -6.48 20.73 12.71
CA GLY A 276 -6.61 22.19 12.74
C GLY A 276 -8.00 22.70 13.11
N LEU A 277 -9.05 21.89 12.95
CA LEU A 277 -10.41 22.16 13.41
C LEU A 277 -10.64 21.77 14.89
N GLY A 278 -9.61 21.20 15.55
CA GLY A 278 -9.72 20.65 16.90
C GLY A 278 -10.36 19.27 16.95
N LEU A 279 -10.39 18.56 15.83
CA LEU A 279 -10.94 17.21 15.70
C LEU A 279 -9.87 16.16 15.93
N ASP A 280 -10.27 15.03 16.50
CA ASP A 280 -9.46 13.81 16.53
C ASP A 280 -9.40 13.17 15.13
N ASN A 281 -8.34 12.41 14.83
CA ASN A 281 -8.24 11.63 13.61
C ASN A 281 -8.12 10.14 13.97
N GLN A 282 -8.79 9.29 13.20
CA GLN A 282 -8.64 7.84 13.30
C GLN A 282 -8.36 7.27 11.92
N ILE A 283 -7.39 6.37 11.81
CA ILE A 283 -7.27 5.51 10.63
C ILE A 283 -8.18 4.31 10.86
N THR A 284 -9.20 4.13 10.03
CA THR A 284 -10.37 3.31 10.39
C THR A 284 -10.46 1.97 9.66
N GLU A 285 -9.88 1.86 8.47
CA GLU A 285 -10.05 0.72 7.55
C GLU A 285 -8.73 0.39 6.80
N LEU A 286 -7.58 0.49 7.48
CA LEU A 286 -6.27 0.39 6.84
C LEU A 286 -6.07 -0.97 6.15
N ASP A 287 -5.84 -0.92 4.85
CA ASP A 287 -5.31 -2.01 4.04
C ASP A 287 -4.39 -1.46 2.94
N VAL A 288 -3.31 -2.18 2.64
CA VAL A 288 -2.33 -1.77 1.61
C VAL A 288 -2.38 -2.76 0.46
N SER A 289 -3.22 -2.51 -0.54
CA SER A 289 -3.33 -3.37 -1.72
C SER A 289 -1.98 -3.52 -2.43
N LEU A 290 -1.69 -4.73 -2.91
CA LEU A 290 -0.53 -5.00 -3.77
C LEU A 290 -0.65 -4.36 -5.16
N TYR A 291 -1.85 -3.89 -5.52
CA TYR A 291 -2.18 -3.41 -6.85
C TYR A 291 -2.46 -1.91 -6.87
N GLY A 292 -2.48 -1.34 -8.08
CA GLY A 292 -3.10 -0.03 -8.30
C GLY A 292 -4.62 -0.15 -8.48
N TRP A 293 -5.31 0.96 -8.71
CA TRP A 293 -6.74 0.96 -9.05
C TRP A 293 -6.99 1.20 -10.56
N PRO A 294 -7.78 0.36 -11.25
CA PRO A 294 -8.37 -0.91 -10.78
C PRO A 294 -7.29 -1.99 -10.57
N PRO A 295 -7.55 -3.03 -9.75
CA PRO A 295 -6.55 -4.04 -9.36
C PRO A 295 -6.27 -5.04 -10.48
N ARG A 296 -5.64 -4.61 -11.58
CA ARG A 296 -5.36 -5.45 -12.76
C ARG A 296 -3.90 -5.32 -13.24
N PRO A 297 -3.21 -6.43 -13.58
CA PRO A 297 -3.61 -7.82 -13.37
C PRO A 297 -3.40 -8.25 -11.90
N ALA A 298 -4.40 -8.87 -11.29
CA ALA A 298 -4.24 -9.51 -9.98
C ALA A 298 -3.54 -10.88 -10.10
N TYR A 299 -2.86 -11.30 -9.03
CA TYR A 299 -2.24 -12.62 -8.96
C TYR A 299 -3.35 -13.67 -8.72
N PRO A 300 -3.36 -14.82 -9.44
CA PRO A 300 -4.44 -15.81 -9.30
C PRO A 300 -4.48 -16.55 -7.96
N SER A 301 -3.36 -16.58 -7.24
CA SER A 301 -3.21 -17.25 -5.96
C SER A 301 -2.09 -16.60 -5.13
N TYR A 302 -2.12 -16.78 -3.81
CA TYR A 302 -1.08 -16.24 -2.91
C TYR A 302 0.33 -16.76 -3.23
N ASP A 303 0.47 -18.01 -3.67
CA ASP A 303 1.76 -18.61 -4.03
C ASP A 303 2.37 -17.99 -5.30
N GLU A 304 1.56 -17.31 -6.11
CA GLU A 304 2.01 -16.61 -7.32
C GLU A 304 2.42 -15.16 -7.05
N ILE A 305 2.20 -14.66 -5.83
CA ILE A 305 2.63 -13.32 -5.41
C ILE A 305 4.15 -13.36 -5.15
N PRO A 306 4.96 -12.60 -5.91
CA PRO A 306 6.40 -12.63 -5.75
C PRO A 306 6.82 -11.85 -4.50
N MET A 307 7.87 -12.34 -3.81
CA MET A 307 8.37 -11.76 -2.56
C MET A 307 8.64 -10.25 -2.61
N PHE A 308 9.05 -9.71 -3.76
CA PHE A 308 9.33 -8.28 -3.89
C PHE A 308 8.09 -7.40 -3.70
N GLU A 309 6.87 -7.90 -3.93
CA GLU A 309 5.64 -7.12 -3.66
C GLU A 309 5.44 -6.96 -2.15
N PHE A 310 5.71 -8.01 -1.38
CA PHE A 310 5.69 -7.97 0.08
C PHE A 310 6.81 -7.10 0.67
N GLU A 311 8.01 -7.09 0.05
CA GLU A 311 9.10 -6.16 0.43
C GLU A 311 8.70 -4.70 0.18
N ARG A 312 8.10 -4.39 -0.98
CA ARG A 312 7.61 -3.03 -1.28
C ARG A 312 6.45 -2.62 -0.37
N GLN A 313 5.57 -3.56 -0.04
CA GLN A 313 4.47 -3.33 0.92
C GLN A 313 5.02 -3.08 2.33
N ALA A 314 6.10 -3.76 2.73
CA ALA A 314 6.77 -3.51 4.00
C ALA A 314 7.38 -2.12 4.08
N ASP A 315 8.09 -1.67 3.03
CA ASP A 315 8.59 -0.30 2.95
C ASP A 315 7.45 0.71 3.10
N ARG A 316 6.31 0.46 2.43
CA ARG A 316 5.13 1.30 2.54
C ARG A 316 4.54 1.32 3.96
N TYR A 317 4.43 0.16 4.60
CA TYR A 317 3.95 0.06 5.98
C TYR A 317 4.88 0.79 6.95
N ASN A 318 6.20 0.69 6.77
CA ASN A 318 7.16 1.44 7.58
C ASN A 318 6.89 2.95 7.47
N ASP A 319 6.83 3.45 6.23
CA ASP A 319 6.67 4.87 5.92
C ASP A 319 5.38 5.47 6.51
N ILE A 320 4.25 4.75 6.42
CA ILE A 320 2.97 5.23 6.96
C ILE A 320 2.92 5.16 8.48
N PHE A 321 3.50 4.13 9.11
CA PHE A 321 3.53 4.05 10.57
C PHE A 321 4.52 5.05 11.19
N GLU A 322 5.64 5.36 10.52
CA GLU A 322 6.49 6.50 10.91
C GLU A 322 5.72 7.83 10.84
N LEU A 323 4.89 8.03 9.81
CA LEU A 323 4.02 9.21 9.73
C LEU A 323 3.00 9.22 10.89
N TYR A 324 2.31 8.12 11.14
CA TYR A 324 1.32 8.04 12.21
C TYR A 324 1.94 8.26 13.60
N GLU A 325 3.14 7.74 13.84
CA GLU A 325 3.91 8.01 15.06
C GLU A 325 4.25 9.50 15.21
N ARG A 326 4.68 10.18 14.13
CA ARG A 326 4.91 11.64 14.19
C ARG A 326 3.64 12.44 14.45
N GLN A 327 2.50 11.92 14.01
CA GLN A 327 1.19 12.52 14.15
C GLN A 327 0.41 11.95 15.35
N SER A 328 1.09 11.33 16.33
CA SER A 328 0.44 10.67 17.47
C SER A 328 -0.41 11.60 18.33
N ASP A 329 -0.08 12.89 18.39
CA ASP A 329 -0.90 13.88 19.09
C ASP A 329 -2.25 14.16 18.39
N ASN A 330 -2.36 13.77 17.11
CA ASN A 330 -3.53 14.00 16.25
C ASN A 330 -4.29 12.72 15.91
N ILE A 331 -3.74 11.53 16.23
CA ILE A 331 -4.32 10.23 15.87
C ILE A 331 -4.55 9.39 17.13
N SER A 332 -5.80 9.03 17.41
CA SER A 332 -6.13 8.21 18.58
C SER A 332 -6.11 6.70 18.31
N SER A 333 -6.36 6.26 17.07
CA SER A 333 -6.40 4.83 16.72
C SER A 333 -6.01 4.55 15.27
N VAL A 334 -5.36 3.41 15.04
CA VAL A 334 -5.12 2.82 13.72
C VAL A 334 -5.76 1.44 13.65
N THR A 335 -6.81 1.31 12.85
CA THR A 335 -7.60 0.08 12.66
C THR A 335 -7.35 -0.49 11.27
N PHE A 336 -6.96 -1.77 11.20
CA PHE A 336 -6.86 -2.51 9.96
C PHE A 336 -8.24 -3.03 9.53
N TRP A 337 -8.54 -3.05 8.23
CA TRP A 337 -9.81 -3.60 7.72
C TRP A 337 -9.82 -5.14 7.60
N GLY A 338 -9.24 -5.80 8.59
CA GLY A 338 -9.11 -7.25 8.69
C GLY A 338 -7.99 -7.65 9.63
N ILE A 339 -7.77 -8.95 9.75
CA ILE A 339 -6.74 -9.54 10.61
C ILE A 339 -5.59 -10.07 9.75
N SER A 340 -5.90 -10.93 8.78
CA SER A 340 -4.94 -11.68 7.98
C SER A 340 -5.42 -11.83 6.55
N ASP A 341 -4.49 -12.07 5.63
CA ASP A 341 -4.79 -12.09 4.20
C ASP A 341 -5.81 -13.15 3.77
N ASN A 342 -6.15 -14.14 4.62
CA ASN A 342 -7.17 -15.16 4.34
C ASN A 342 -8.62 -14.64 4.35
N HIS A 343 -8.85 -13.40 4.79
CA HIS A 343 -10.14 -12.74 4.78
C HIS A 343 -9.95 -11.25 4.55
N THR A 344 -10.23 -10.80 3.33
CA THR A 344 -10.21 -9.40 2.94
C THR A 344 -11.23 -9.15 1.82
N TRP A 345 -11.94 -8.03 1.88
CA TRP A 345 -12.83 -7.59 0.81
C TRP A 345 -12.09 -7.29 -0.51
N LEU A 346 -10.77 -7.07 -0.45
CA LEU A 346 -9.95 -6.82 -1.63
C LEU A 346 -9.80 -8.05 -2.53
N ASP A 347 -10.01 -9.26 -1.99
CA ASP A 347 -10.12 -10.47 -2.81
C ASP A 347 -11.34 -10.39 -3.75
N ASP A 348 -12.50 -9.96 -3.24
CA ASP A 348 -13.71 -9.79 -4.05
C ASP A 348 -13.49 -8.73 -5.14
N ARG A 349 -12.76 -7.66 -4.83
CA ARG A 349 -12.37 -6.63 -5.81
C ARG A 349 -11.38 -7.17 -6.85
N ALA A 350 -10.39 -7.95 -6.43
CA ALA A 350 -9.47 -8.59 -7.36
C ALA A 350 -10.24 -9.52 -8.30
N GLU A 351 -11.17 -10.34 -7.79
CA GLU A 351 -12.00 -11.24 -8.59
C GLU A 351 -12.93 -10.49 -9.54
N GLU A 352 -13.63 -9.44 -9.07
CA GLU A 352 -14.51 -8.58 -9.87
C GLU A 352 -13.78 -8.02 -11.11
N TYR A 353 -12.54 -7.58 -10.91
CA TYR A 353 -11.73 -6.98 -11.97
C TYR A 353 -10.86 -8.00 -12.73
N ASN A 354 -10.86 -9.29 -12.41
CA ASN A 354 -10.00 -10.26 -13.10
C ASN A 354 -10.76 -11.55 -13.48
N ASP A 355 -11.99 -11.37 -13.99
CA ASP A 355 -12.83 -12.44 -14.52
C ASP A 355 -13.09 -13.58 -13.51
N GLY A 356 -13.25 -13.23 -12.23
CA GLY A 356 -13.51 -14.15 -11.13
C GLY A 356 -12.28 -14.86 -10.56
N ILE A 357 -11.07 -14.36 -10.87
CA ILE A 357 -9.80 -14.92 -10.40
C ILE A 357 -8.90 -13.80 -9.92
N GLY A 358 -8.55 -13.78 -8.64
CA GLY A 358 -7.58 -12.83 -8.10
C GLY A 358 -7.46 -12.98 -6.59
N LYS A 359 -6.28 -12.65 -6.06
CA LYS A 359 -6.02 -12.55 -4.62
C LYS A 359 -5.30 -11.26 -4.32
N ASP A 360 -5.66 -10.60 -3.24
CA ASP A 360 -4.88 -9.52 -2.65
C ASP A 360 -4.31 -9.99 -1.30
N ALA A 361 -3.29 -9.30 -0.81
CA ALA A 361 -2.63 -9.67 0.43
C ALA A 361 -2.25 -8.40 1.19
N PRO A 362 -3.23 -7.68 1.75
CA PRO A 362 -3.02 -6.32 2.21
C PRO A 362 -2.42 -6.18 3.61
N PHE A 363 -2.46 -7.21 4.46
CA PHE A 363 -2.20 -7.06 5.90
C PHE A 363 -0.77 -7.42 6.30
N VAL A 364 -0.50 -7.46 7.61
CA VAL A 364 0.80 -7.85 8.16
C VAL A 364 0.92 -9.34 8.49
N PHE A 365 -0.18 -10.08 8.40
CA PHE A 365 -0.25 -11.53 8.58
C PHE A 365 -0.76 -12.22 7.31
N ASP A 366 -0.07 -13.28 6.89
CA ASP A 366 -0.44 -14.07 5.71
C ASP A 366 -1.69 -14.93 5.96
N VAL A 367 -2.09 -15.70 4.93
CA VAL A 367 -3.28 -16.56 4.99
C VAL A 367 -3.24 -17.68 6.04
N ASN A 368 -2.07 -17.96 6.63
CA ASN A 368 -1.85 -18.94 7.68
C ASN A 368 -1.37 -18.28 8.99
N TYR A 369 -1.65 -16.98 9.17
CA TYR A 369 -1.25 -16.18 10.33
C TYR A 369 0.27 -16.17 10.56
N ARG A 370 1.08 -16.36 9.52
CA ARG A 370 2.54 -16.15 9.56
C ARG A 370 2.81 -14.68 9.36
N VAL A 371 3.80 -14.14 10.06
CA VAL A 371 4.17 -12.73 9.90
C VAL A 371 4.75 -12.47 8.51
N LYS A 372 4.35 -11.34 7.92
CA LYS A 372 4.89 -10.84 6.65
C LYS A 372 6.03 -9.84 6.93
N PRO A 373 6.86 -9.50 5.92
CA PRO A 373 7.86 -8.44 6.05
C PRO A 373 7.28 -7.11 6.59
N SER A 374 6.01 -6.82 6.28
CA SER A 374 5.30 -5.64 6.77
C SER A 374 5.04 -5.65 8.29
N TYR A 375 4.93 -6.82 8.94
CA TYR A 375 4.88 -6.89 10.41
C TYR A 375 6.18 -6.38 11.01
N TRP A 376 7.33 -6.87 10.52
CA TRP A 376 8.64 -6.47 11.03
C TRP A 376 8.92 -4.98 10.79
N ALA A 377 8.49 -4.46 9.64
CA ALA A 377 8.61 -3.04 9.30
C ALA A 377 7.89 -2.11 10.30
N ILE A 378 6.79 -2.55 10.90
CA ILE A 378 6.08 -1.76 11.92
C ILE A 378 6.49 -2.15 13.34
N ALA A 379 6.99 -3.37 13.56
CA ALA A 379 7.34 -3.87 14.89
C ALA A 379 8.74 -3.48 15.39
N ASP A 380 9.74 -3.35 14.51
CA ASP A 380 11.14 -3.06 14.88
C ASP A 380 11.35 -1.56 15.19
N ARG A 381 10.65 -1.07 16.22
CA ARG A 381 10.78 0.29 16.77
C ARG A 381 11.76 0.26 17.95
N GLY A 382 13.05 0.17 17.63
CA GLY A 382 14.13 0.12 18.63
C GLY A 382 14.00 1.23 19.67
N GLU A 383 14.36 0.91 20.93
CA GLU A 383 14.33 1.79 22.11
C GLU A 383 14.59 3.27 21.74
N SER A 384 13.56 4.09 21.89
CA SER A 384 13.57 5.53 21.71
C SER A 384 14.70 6.20 22.50
N GLU A 385 15.66 6.82 21.81
CA GLU A 385 16.35 8.00 22.35
C GLU A 385 15.52 9.24 22.00
N GLU A 386 15.34 10.11 23.00
CA GLU A 386 14.38 11.23 23.12
C GLU A 386 14.09 12.13 21.89
N PRO A 387 12.90 12.79 21.87
CA PRO A 387 12.36 13.43 20.67
C PRO A 387 13.09 14.73 20.31
N GLY A 388 13.61 14.77 19.09
CA GLY A 388 14.09 15.98 18.44
C GLY A 388 12.96 16.73 17.74
N THR A 389 12.90 18.04 17.98
CA THR A 389 12.03 19.06 17.36
C THR A 389 11.86 18.98 15.83
N PRO A 390 10.76 19.51 15.28
CA PRO A 390 10.25 19.20 13.94
C PRO A 390 11.10 19.78 12.80
N GLU A 391 11.23 19.04 11.68
CA GLU A 391 11.87 19.53 10.45
C GLU A 391 10.86 19.85 9.33
N GLU A 392 11.18 20.96 8.68
CA GLU A 392 10.48 21.65 7.58
C GLU A 392 10.99 21.14 6.19
N PRO A 393 10.59 21.71 5.03
CA PRO A 393 10.37 20.95 3.79
C PRO A 393 11.62 20.32 3.15
N GLY A 394 11.49 19.02 2.83
CA GLY A 394 12.20 18.28 1.79
C GLY A 394 13.72 18.34 1.85
N THR A 395 14.33 17.69 2.84
CA THR A 395 15.78 17.51 2.91
C THR A 395 16.29 16.86 1.62
N PRO A 396 17.29 17.45 0.93
CA PRO A 396 17.91 16.84 -0.23
C PRO A 396 18.39 15.42 0.11
N VAL A 397 18.12 14.43 -0.76
CA VAL A 397 18.60 13.05 -0.57
C VAL A 397 20.12 13.11 -0.45
N THR A 398 20.66 12.92 0.75
CA THR A 398 22.09 13.00 1.03
C THR A 398 22.57 11.68 1.62
N PHE A 399 23.81 11.30 1.29
CA PHE A 399 24.48 10.16 1.91
C PHE A 399 25.69 10.68 2.70
N PRO A 400 25.87 10.32 3.98
CA PRO A 400 26.98 10.83 4.81
C PRO A 400 28.38 10.52 4.27
N ASP A 401 28.50 9.48 3.44
CA ASP A 401 29.75 9.05 2.80
C ASP A 401 29.89 9.50 1.33
N VAL A 402 28.98 10.36 0.85
CA VAL A 402 28.99 10.96 -0.49
C VAL A 402 29.14 12.47 -0.37
N THR A 403 30.37 12.94 -0.59
CA THR A 403 30.72 14.37 -0.58
C THR A 403 30.96 14.87 -2.00
N PRO A 404 31.01 16.19 -2.26
CA PRO A 404 31.41 16.72 -3.57
C PRO A 404 32.78 16.22 -4.08
N ALA A 405 33.62 15.67 -3.20
CA ALA A 405 34.89 15.03 -3.56
C ALA A 405 34.76 13.54 -3.89
N THR A 406 33.62 12.90 -3.59
CA THR A 406 33.33 11.50 -3.91
C THR A 406 33.26 11.34 -5.43
N ASN A 407 34.05 10.40 -5.97
CA ASN A 407 33.98 10.06 -7.38
C ASN A 407 32.54 9.64 -7.74
N GLY A 408 31.96 10.27 -8.77
CA GLY A 408 30.56 10.02 -9.15
C GLY A 408 29.50 10.77 -8.33
N TYR A 409 29.89 11.73 -7.47
CA TYR A 409 28.97 12.55 -6.67
C TYR A 409 27.74 13.02 -7.45
N GLU A 410 27.92 13.72 -8.57
CA GLU A 410 26.79 14.24 -9.36
C GLU A 410 25.86 13.12 -9.86
N ALA A 411 26.43 12.00 -10.30
CA ALA A 411 25.65 10.86 -10.77
C ALA A 411 24.88 10.19 -9.63
N ILE A 412 25.50 10.04 -8.46
CA ILE A 412 24.87 9.47 -7.29
C ILE A 412 23.70 10.34 -6.85
N MET A 413 23.94 11.64 -6.66
CA MET A 413 22.91 12.57 -6.18
C MET A 413 21.77 12.73 -7.18
N ARG A 414 22.04 12.81 -8.49
CA ARG A 414 20.98 12.93 -9.51
C ARG A 414 20.13 11.67 -9.63
N LEU A 415 20.74 10.50 -9.60
CA LEU A 415 20.01 9.24 -9.68
C LEU A 415 19.26 8.93 -8.37
N ALA A 416 19.79 9.33 -7.22
CA ALA A 416 19.11 9.21 -5.93
C ALA A 416 17.91 10.15 -5.83
N GLN A 417 18.06 11.41 -6.26
CA GLN A 417 16.95 12.36 -6.36
C GLN A 417 15.86 11.90 -7.34
N ALA A 418 16.23 11.14 -8.37
CA ALA A 418 15.30 10.55 -9.34
C ALA A 418 14.74 9.17 -8.92
N GLY A 419 15.04 8.69 -7.71
CA GLY A 419 14.61 7.37 -7.21
C GLY A 419 15.21 6.18 -7.96
N THR A 420 16.20 6.39 -8.83
CA THR A 420 16.81 5.34 -9.65
C THR A 420 17.80 4.47 -8.85
N ILE A 421 18.43 5.05 -7.82
CA ILE A 421 19.34 4.35 -6.90
C ILE A 421 19.04 4.74 -5.45
N THR A 422 19.23 3.81 -4.53
CA THR A 422 19.04 4.02 -3.09
C THR A 422 20.31 3.69 -2.29
N GLY A 423 20.38 4.23 -1.07
CA GLY A 423 21.44 3.96 -0.09
C GLY A 423 21.28 2.61 0.61
N PHE A 424 22.12 2.36 1.60
CA PHE A 424 21.95 1.31 2.58
C PHE A 424 21.13 1.84 3.76
N GLU A 425 20.57 0.94 4.56
CA GLU A 425 19.80 1.25 5.78
C GLU A 425 20.57 2.14 6.77
N ASP A 426 21.91 2.05 6.78
CA ASP A 426 22.78 2.91 7.60
C ASP A 426 22.93 4.35 7.06
N GLY A 427 22.10 4.74 6.09
CA GLY A 427 22.10 6.04 5.41
C GLY A 427 23.25 6.24 4.43
N THR A 428 24.20 5.30 4.33
CA THR A 428 25.38 5.45 3.45
C THR A 428 25.12 4.94 2.04
N PHE A 429 25.88 5.40 1.05
CA PHE A 429 25.85 4.86 -0.32
C PHE A 429 26.93 3.82 -0.57
N LYS A 430 28.00 3.80 0.24
CA LYS A 430 29.22 2.98 0.10
C LYS A 430 29.82 3.09 -1.31
N PRO A 431 30.22 4.30 -1.77
CA PRO A 431 30.60 4.56 -3.15
C PRO A 431 31.78 3.71 -3.64
N SER A 432 32.66 3.28 -2.72
CA SER A 432 33.84 2.45 -3.03
C SER A 432 33.57 0.94 -2.93
N ALA A 433 32.39 0.51 -2.48
CA ALA A 433 32.06 -0.90 -2.38
C ALA A 433 31.91 -1.51 -3.78
N SER A 434 32.44 -2.72 -3.96
CA SER A 434 32.24 -3.48 -5.20
C SER A 434 30.78 -3.88 -5.33
N ILE A 435 30.25 -3.85 -6.55
CA ILE A 435 28.87 -4.28 -6.82
C ILE A 435 28.83 -5.65 -7.52
N THR A 436 27.83 -6.44 -7.18
CA THR A 436 27.63 -7.78 -7.75
C THR A 436 27.03 -7.71 -9.14
N ARG A 437 27.22 -8.79 -9.91
CA ARG A 437 26.61 -8.98 -11.24
C ARG A 437 25.09 -9.01 -11.17
N LEU A 438 24.52 -9.61 -10.12
CA LEU A 438 23.08 -9.64 -9.91
C LEU A 438 22.51 -8.23 -9.69
N HIS A 439 23.02 -7.47 -8.72
CA HIS A 439 22.48 -6.13 -8.44
C HIS A 439 22.60 -5.20 -9.65
N THR A 440 23.70 -5.30 -10.39
CA THR A 440 23.87 -4.58 -11.66
C THR A 440 22.82 -4.97 -12.69
N GLY A 441 22.54 -6.28 -12.83
CA GLY A 441 21.51 -6.79 -13.72
C GLY A 441 20.11 -6.28 -13.35
N LEU A 442 19.75 -6.35 -12.07
CA LEU A 442 18.43 -5.89 -11.59
C LEU A 442 18.21 -4.40 -11.84
N MET A 443 19.22 -3.56 -11.61
CA MET A 443 19.15 -2.13 -11.94
C MET A 443 18.89 -1.90 -13.43
N LEU A 444 19.55 -2.65 -14.31
CA LEU A 444 19.33 -2.55 -15.75
C LEU A 444 17.98 -3.12 -16.18
N ALA A 445 17.47 -4.18 -15.53
CA ALA A 445 16.16 -4.72 -15.81
C ALA A 445 15.05 -3.68 -15.55
N ARG A 446 15.16 -2.94 -14.43
CA ARG A 446 14.26 -1.83 -14.06
C ARG A 446 14.36 -0.67 -15.04
N GLU A 447 15.58 -0.20 -15.32
CA GLU A 447 15.83 0.93 -16.25
C GLU A 447 15.31 0.64 -17.68
N LEU A 448 15.40 -0.61 -18.13
CA LEU A 448 14.93 -1.03 -19.45
C LEU A 448 13.46 -1.47 -19.47
N ASN A 449 12.79 -1.50 -18.31
CA ASN A 449 11.42 -1.99 -18.13
C ASN A 449 11.22 -3.39 -18.75
N LEU A 450 12.13 -4.33 -18.45
CA LEU A 450 12.09 -5.68 -19.01
C LEU A 450 11.03 -6.52 -18.29
N ALA A 451 10.13 -7.13 -19.06
CA ALA A 451 9.17 -8.09 -18.53
C ALA A 451 9.86 -9.38 -18.07
N ALA A 452 9.52 -9.83 -16.87
CA ALA A 452 9.92 -11.10 -16.27
C ALA A 452 9.69 -12.29 -17.24
N THR A 453 10.63 -13.24 -17.31
CA THR A 453 10.48 -14.44 -18.17
C THR A 453 10.82 -15.74 -17.43
N SER A 454 10.12 -16.82 -17.74
CA SER A 454 10.14 -18.08 -16.97
C SER A 454 11.16 -19.13 -17.44
N SER A 455 12.00 -18.86 -18.44
CA SER A 455 12.93 -19.85 -18.99
C SER A 455 14.29 -19.88 -18.27
N SER A 456 14.58 -20.91 -17.47
CA SER A 456 15.86 -21.02 -16.75
C SER A 456 17.05 -21.12 -17.73
N SER A 457 17.94 -20.13 -17.68
CA SER A 457 19.02 -20.01 -18.67
C SER A 457 20.43 -20.26 -18.10
N PHE A 458 20.58 -20.34 -16.78
CA PHE A 458 21.89 -20.49 -16.11
C PHE A 458 21.87 -21.61 -15.07
N SER A 459 22.98 -22.36 -15.00
CA SER A 459 23.14 -23.55 -14.17
C SER A 459 23.40 -23.28 -12.68
N ASP A 460 23.83 -22.07 -12.32
CA ASP A 460 24.05 -21.61 -10.95
C ASP A 460 22.96 -20.65 -10.46
N ILE A 461 21.85 -20.58 -11.21
CA ILE A 461 20.62 -19.92 -10.79
C ILE A 461 19.60 -21.04 -10.57
N PRO A 462 19.36 -21.41 -9.31
CA PRO A 462 18.31 -22.36 -8.96
C PRO A 462 16.96 -21.98 -9.57
N SER A 463 16.14 -22.97 -9.90
CA SER A 463 14.80 -22.74 -10.48
C SER A 463 13.83 -22.01 -9.54
N ASP A 464 14.20 -21.91 -8.27
CA ASP A 464 13.52 -21.21 -7.18
C ASP A 464 14.27 -19.94 -6.73
N TYR A 465 15.28 -19.49 -7.48
CA TYR A 465 16.04 -18.28 -7.13
C TYR A 465 15.16 -17.03 -7.20
N ARG A 466 15.13 -16.22 -6.13
CA ARG A 466 14.26 -15.03 -5.98
C ARG A 466 14.34 -13.97 -7.09
N TYR A 467 15.40 -14.00 -7.91
CA TYR A 467 15.61 -13.09 -9.04
C TYR A 467 15.68 -13.83 -10.39
N LEU A 468 15.21 -15.07 -10.45
CA LEU A 468 15.27 -15.91 -11.64
C LEU A 468 14.59 -15.23 -12.83
N ALA A 469 13.43 -14.60 -12.61
CA ALA A 469 12.61 -14.04 -13.66
C ALA A 469 13.25 -12.81 -14.31
N GLU A 470 13.89 -11.97 -13.52
CA GLU A 470 14.64 -10.78 -13.94
C GLU A 470 15.96 -11.18 -14.61
N VAL A 471 16.67 -12.17 -14.06
CA VAL A 471 17.87 -12.73 -14.68
C VAL A 471 17.55 -13.35 -16.05
N ASN A 472 16.42 -14.05 -16.16
CA ASN A 472 15.95 -14.59 -17.43
C ASN A 472 15.45 -13.49 -18.37
N ALA A 473 14.80 -12.44 -17.86
CA ALA A 473 14.38 -11.29 -18.68
C ALA A 473 15.59 -10.60 -19.30
N LEU A 474 16.64 -10.39 -18.50
CA LEU A 474 17.93 -9.88 -18.97
C LEU A 474 18.56 -10.82 -20.00
N TYR A 475 18.46 -12.14 -19.81
CA TYR A 475 18.99 -13.11 -20.76
C TYR A 475 18.22 -13.10 -22.09
N SER A 476 16.89 -13.15 -22.01
CA SER A 476 15.96 -13.10 -23.14
C SER A 476 16.10 -11.80 -23.94
N ALA A 477 16.33 -10.68 -23.26
CA ALA A 477 16.63 -9.39 -23.89
C ALA A 477 18.04 -9.35 -24.52
N GLY A 478 18.87 -10.35 -24.25
CA GLY A 478 20.25 -10.46 -24.70
C GLY A 478 21.23 -9.61 -23.90
N VAL A 479 20.78 -9.01 -22.79
CA VAL A 479 21.58 -8.13 -21.92
C VAL A 479 22.65 -8.92 -21.19
N VAL A 480 22.30 -10.10 -20.67
CA VAL A 480 23.23 -11.04 -20.04
C VAL A 480 23.32 -12.33 -20.84
N GLN A 481 24.50 -12.95 -20.89
CA GLN A 481 24.75 -14.19 -21.66
C GLN A 481 25.37 -15.31 -20.81
N GLY A 482 25.70 -15.02 -19.55
CA GLY A 482 26.44 -15.93 -18.67
C GLY A 482 27.87 -16.20 -19.13
N THR A 483 28.49 -17.16 -18.47
CA THR A 483 29.82 -17.68 -18.76
C THR A 483 29.76 -18.84 -19.76
N SER A 484 30.90 -19.24 -20.31
CA SER A 484 30.98 -20.35 -21.27
C SER A 484 30.60 -21.71 -20.69
N ASP A 485 30.66 -21.88 -19.37
CA ASP A 485 30.16 -23.05 -18.63
C ASP A 485 28.68 -22.92 -18.21
N GLY A 486 27.97 -21.90 -18.73
CA GLY A 486 26.53 -21.73 -18.56
C GLY A 486 26.13 -21.22 -17.18
N ARG A 487 26.96 -20.40 -16.52
CA ARG A 487 26.68 -19.79 -15.21
C ARG A 487 26.44 -18.28 -15.32
N PHE A 488 25.60 -17.72 -14.47
CA PHE A 488 25.35 -16.28 -14.33
C PHE A 488 26.35 -15.61 -13.38
N MET A 489 26.72 -16.31 -12.30
CA MET A 489 27.56 -15.87 -11.18
C MET A 489 26.96 -14.68 -10.41
N PRO A 490 25.80 -14.85 -9.73
CA PRO A 490 25.03 -13.72 -9.18
C PRO A 490 25.79 -12.92 -8.11
N GLN A 491 26.57 -13.60 -7.28
CA GLN A 491 27.30 -12.99 -6.16
C GLN A 491 28.71 -12.50 -6.53
N ALA A 492 29.19 -12.79 -7.74
CA ALA A 492 30.49 -12.33 -8.17
C ALA A 492 30.47 -10.82 -8.44
N ALA A 493 31.54 -10.13 -8.06
CA ALA A 493 31.73 -8.74 -8.43
C ALA A 493 31.80 -8.62 -9.97
N ILE A 494 31.08 -7.66 -10.54
CA ILE A 494 31.13 -7.43 -11.98
C ILE A 494 32.39 -6.65 -12.35
N THR A 495 33.08 -7.06 -13.42
CA THR A 495 34.24 -6.31 -13.92
C THR A 495 33.82 -5.19 -14.87
N ARG A 496 34.69 -4.19 -15.07
CA ARG A 496 34.45 -3.08 -16.00
C ARG A 496 34.19 -3.54 -17.43
N GLY A 497 34.92 -4.57 -17.89
CA GLY A 497 34.73 -5.15 -19.22
C GLY A 497 33.38 -5.87 -19.36
N GLU A 498 32.95 -6.58 -18.32
CA GLU A 498 31.64 -7.25 -18.29
C GLU A 498 30.49 -6.25 -18.29
N LEU A 499 30.59 -5.18 -17.49
CA LEU A 499 29.63 -4.08 -17.49
C LEU A 499 29.55 -3.39 -18.85
N ALA A 500 30.69 -3.11 -19.50
CA ALA A 500 30.71 -2.53 -20.85
C ALA A 500 29.95 -3.40 -21.85
N ALA A 501 30.16 -4.72 -21.81
CA ALA A 501 29.44 -5.65 -22.67
C ALA A 501 27.93 -5.69 -22.35
N MET A 502 27.56 -5.60 -21.07
CA MET A 502 26.16 -5.57 -20.63
C MET A 502 25.44 -4.31 -21.11
N LEU A 503 26.07 -3.14 -20.97
CA LEU A 503 25.52 -1.85 -21.40
C LEU A 503 25.37 -1.74 -22.92
N VAL A 504 26.35 -2.22 -23.68
CA VAL A 504 26.25 -2.26 -25.15
C VAL A 504 25.02 -3.07 -25.60
N ARG A 505 24.75 -4.20 -24.94
CA ARG A 505 23.59 -5.05 -25.26
C ARG A 505 22.27 -4.49 -24.76
N ALA A 506 22.27 -3.86 -23.58
CA ALA A 506 21.12 -3.18 -22.99
C ALA A 506 20.58 -2.05 -23.88
N TYR A 507 21.49 -1.23 -24.41
CA TYR A 507 21.15 -0.02 -25.16
C TYR A 507 21.32 -0.16 -26.68
N ASP A 508 21.49 -1.39 -27.17
CA ASP A 508 21.65 -1.74 -28.59
C ASP A 508 22.71 -0.88 -29.30
N VAL A 509 23.83 -0.61 -28.61
CA VAL A 509 24.95 0.14 -29.18
C VAL A 509 25.67 -0.77 -30.16
N ALA A 510 25.87 -0.34 -31.42
CA ALA A 510 26.55 -1.17 -32.40
C ALA A 510 27.99 -1.47 -31.94
N PRO A 511 28.41 -2.75 -31.80
CA PRO A 511 29.78 -3.09 -31.46
C PRO A 511 30.75 -2.51 -32.50
N ALA A 512 31.86 -1.95 -32.05
CA ALA A 512 32.86 -1.43 -32.97
C ALA A 512 33.57 -2.59 -33.68
N ALA A 513 33.95 -2.40 -34.94
CA ALA A 513 34.82 -3.34 -35.64
C ALA A 513 36.17 -3.46 -34.91
N SER A 514 36.80 -4.64 -34.95
CA SER A 514 38.15 -4.82 -34.38
C SER A 514 39.13 -3.79 -34.98
N GLY A 515 39.93 -3.16 -34.11
CA GLY A 515 40.93 -2.15 -34.50
C GLY A 515 40.41 -0.71 -34.57
N VAL A 516 39.17 -0.44 -34.16
CA VAL A 516 38.65 0.92 -33.98
C VAL A 516 39.35 1.60 -32.80
N ALA A 517 39.86 2.81 -33.02
CA ALA A 517 40.80 3.46 -32.11
C ALA A 517 40.13 3.88 -30.77
N HIS A 518 40.71 3.43 -29.66
CA HIS A 518 40.57 3.99 -28.31
C HIS A 518 41.97 4.17 -27.72
N PRO A 519 42.15 5.01 -26.68
CA PRO A 519 43.48 5.25 -26.12
C PRO A 519 43.92 4.18 -25.10
N PHE A 520 43.03 3.26 -24.72
CA PHE A 520 43.28 2.28 -23.66
C PHE A 520 44.15 1.10 -24.10
N THR A 521 45.42 1.12 -23.75
CA THR A 521 46.41 0.10 -24.16
C THR A 521 46.16 -1.28 -23.56
N ASP A 522 45.56 -1.35 -22.38
CA ASP A 522 45.23 -2.57 -21.63
C ASP A 522 43.91 -3.22 -22.05
N ALA A 523 43.10 -2.52 -22.84
CA ALA A 523 41.92 -3.09 -23.48
C ALA A 523 42.28 -3.75 -24.84
N VAL A 524 43.42 -3.42 -25.45
CA VAL A 524 43.84 -3.99 -26.73
C VAL A 524 44.06 -5.49 -26.60
N GLY A 525 43.39 -6.29 -27.44
CA GLY A 525 43.42 -7.75 -27.40
C GLY A 525 42.56 -8.37 -26.30
N SER A 526 41.85 -7.56 -25.50
CA SER A 526 40.86 -8.06 -24.53
C SER A 526 39.62 -8.58 -25.24
N PRO A 527 38.95 -9.64 -24.75
CA PRO A 527 37.65 -10.06 -25.27
C PRO A 527 36.58 -8.95 -25.15
N TYR A 528 36.79 -7.95 -24.29
CA TYR A 528 35.87 -6.83 -24.10
C TYR A 528 36.18 -5.61 -25.00
N GLU A 529 37.29 -5.63 -25.77
CA GLU A 529 37.75 -4.50 -26.61
C GLU A 529 36.66 -3.94 -27.54
N PRO A 530 35.86 -4.76 -28.24
CA PRO A 530 34.83 -4.23 -29.15
C PRO A 530 33.72 -3.46 -28.44
N TYR A 531 33.34 -3.89 -27.22
CA TYR A 531 32.31 -3.22 -26.41
C TYR A 531 32.84 -1.92 -25.81
N ILE A 532 34.07 -1.95 -25.30
CA ILE A 532 34.77 -0.79 -24.75
C ILE A 532 34.92 0.28 -25.85
N SER A 533 35.35 -0.14 -27.04
CA SER A 533 35.48 0.73 -28.22
C SER A 533 34.15 1.36 -28.61
N ALA A 534 33.07 0.58 -28.64
CA ALA A 534 31.73 1.05 -28.99
C ALA A 534 31.23 2.14 -28.03
N LEU A 535 31.31 1.87 -26.72
CA LEU A 535 30.92 2.85 -25.70
C LEU A 535 31.83 4.08 -25.72
N TYR A 536 33.12 3.90 -25.98
CA TYR A 536 34.07 5.02 -26.01
C TYR A 536 33.78 5.96 -27.18
N GLN A 537 33.52 5.41 -28.37
CA GLN A 537 33.15 6.18 -29.55
C GLN A 537 31.79 6.87 -29.41
N ALA A 538 30.86 6.25 -28.69
CA ALA A 538 29.57 6.86 -28.35
C ALA A 538 29.67 7.93 -27.24
N GLY A 539 30.83 8.11 -26.62
CA GLY A 539 31.01 9.04 -25.48
C GLY A 539 30.41 8.53 -24.16
N LEU A 540 30.04 7.25 -24.09
CA LEU A 540 29.32 6.63 -22.99
C LEU A 540 30.23 5.99 -21.94
N THR A 541 31.53 5.82 -22.24
CA THR A 541 32.53 5.37 -21.27
C THR A 541 33.82 6.17 -21.35
N ALA A 542 34.57 6.17 -20.24
CA ALA A 542 35.94 6.67 -20.16
C ALA A 542 36.85 5.60 -19.51
N GLY A 543 38.17 5.75 -19.67
CA GLY A 543 39.17 4.93 -18.98
C GLY A 543 39.35 5.34 -17.53
N THR A 544 40.04 4.51 -16.75
CA THR A 544 40.50 4.86 -15.40
C THR A 544 41.75 5.75 -15.43
N SER A 545 42.44 5.79 -16.57
CA SER A 545 43.45 6.80 -16.89
C SER A 545 43.35 7.19 -18.38
N ALA A 546 44.23 8.09 -18.82
CA ALA A 546 44.31 8.48 -20.22
C ALA A 546 44.60 7.29 -21.17
N ASN A 547 45.24 6.23 -20.68
CA ASN A 547 45.68 5.08 -21.49
C ASN A 547 45.31 3.71 -20.91
N ALA A 548 44.47 3.67 -19.88
CA ALA A 548 44.02 2.42 -19.24
C ALA A 548 42.50 2.40 -19.03
N TYR A 549 41.88 1.25 -19.28
CA TYR A 549 40.46 0.98 -19.04
C TYR A 549 40.22 0.06 -17.84
N GLU A 550 41.18 -0.82 -17.55
CA GLU A 550 41.16 -1.87 -16.54
C GLU A 550 39.98 -2.85 -16.69
N PRO A 551 39.87 -3.58 -17.81
CA PRO A 551 38.70 -4.40 -18.14
C PRO A 551 38.42 -5.51 -17.11
N ASN A 552 39.42 -5.97 -16.37
CA ASN A 552 39.28 -7.04 -15.37
C ASN A 552 39.07 -6.51 -13.93
N ARG A 553 39.09 -5.19 -13.72
CA ARG A 553 38.90 -4.61 -12.39
C ARG A 553 37.42 -4.63 -12.01
N PRO A 554 37.06 -5.01 -10.77
CA PRO A 554 35.69 -4.88 -10.25
C PRO A 554 35.18 -3.44 -10.31
N VAL A 555 33.88 -3.29 -10.59
CA VAL A 555 33.17 -2.02 -10.61
C VAL A 555 32.67 -1.67 -9.22
N THR A 556 32.84 -0.41 -8.83
CA THR A 556 32.27 0.14 -7.59
C THR A 556 30.86 0.69 -7.80
N ARG A 557 30.07 0.82 -6.72
CA ARG A 557 28.71 1.40 -6.76
C ARG A 557 28.68 2.81 -7.39
N ALA A 558 29.66 3.65 -7.07
CA ALA A 558 29.78 4.98 -7.67
C ALA A 558 30.06 4.94 -9.17
N GLU A 559 30.89 4.00 -9.63
CA GLU A 559 31.18 3.85 -11.05
C GLU A 559 29.94 3.39 -11.83
N LEU A 560 29.14 2.49 -11.26
CA LEU A 560 27.87 2.09 -11.88
C LEU A 560 26.93 3.29 -12.03
N ALA A 561 26.78 4.15 -11.01
CA ALA A 561 25.98 5.37 -11.11
C ALA A 561 26.43 6.28 -12.25
N ILE A 562 27.75 6.47 -12.43
CA ILE A 562 28.32 7.23 -13.56
C ILE A 562 27.96 6.59 -14.90
N PHE A 563 28.05 5.26 -15.00
CA PHE A 563 27.69 4.55 -16.22
C PHE A 563 26.22 4.71 -16.56
N VAL A 564 25.31 4.54 -15.59
CA VAL A 564 23.87 4.68 -15.78
C VAL A 564 23.48 6.10 -16.17
N LEU A 565 24.01 7.12 -15.47
CA LEU A 565 23.71 8.52 -15.79
C LEU A 565 24.12 8.88 -17.24
N ARG A 566 25.21 8.30 -17.77
CA ARG A 566 25.65 8.56 -19.14
C ARG A 566 24.76 7.93 -20.21
N MET A 567 23.89 6.99 -19.84
CA MET A 567 22.98 6.32 -20.77
C MET A 567 21.61 6.99 -20.87
N GLN A 568 21.32 7.94 -19.97
CA GLN A 568 20.17 8.85 -20.03
C GLN A 568 20.50 10.02 -20.95
#